data_AF-A0A1G9FZH4-F1
#
_entry.id   AF-A0A1G9FZH4-F1
#
_cell.length_a   1.000
_cell.length_b   1.000
_cell.length_c   1.000
_cell.angle_alpha   90.00
_cell.angle_beta   90.00
_cell.angle_gamma   90.00
#
_symmetry.space_group_name_H-M   'P 1'
#
loop_
_entity.id
_entity.type
_entity.pdbx_description
1 polymer ?
#
loop_
_entity_poly.entity_id
_entity_poly.type
_entity_poly.pdbx_seq_one_letter_code
_entity_poly.pdbx_strand_id
1 'polypeptide(L)'
;MAHRHGIRAAVVAASFLALVLPASLAHADAAPKPKNCNAYQKTVNRHQEKADELDAKFAAEQAKSDELYDVMSEATGEADWIMDTIGDVEEELHYAEPESAEYAKLLEQREDLRKDLAKARDKERAAYNAWRAFEPDEELAADRAKTHKLLRTAKTRLVNCQNKLAS
;
A
#
# COMPACT_ATOMS: atom_id res chain seq x y z
N MET A 1 42.92 -74.49 -43.61
CA MET A 1 41.66 -75.01 -44.18
C MET A 1 40.85 -75.64 -43.05
N ALA A 2 39.52 -75.46 -43.09
CA ALA A 2 38.48 -75.96 -42.16
C ALA A 2 38.48 -75.35 -40.74
N HIS A 3 37.36 -74.95 -40.12
CA HIS A 3 35.97 -74.76 -40.53
C HIS A 3 35.24 -73.96 -39.42
N ARG A 4 34.34 -73.05 -39.87
CA ARG A 4 32.97 -72.77 -39.38
C ARG A 4 32.69 -72.37 -37.92
N HIS A 5 32.01 -71.23 -37.83
CA HIS A 5 31.16 -70.77 -36.74
C HIS A 5 30.18 -71.84 -36.22
N GLY A 6 29.98 -71.85 -34.90
CA GLY A 6 28.88 -72.53 -34.23
C GLY A 6 28.36 -71.69 -33.07
N ILE A 7 27.19 -71.08 -33.26
CA ILE A 7 26.40 -70.44 -32.20
C ILE A 7 25.80 -71.54 -31.34
N ARG A 8 25.94 -71.43 -30.02
CA ARG A 8 25.12 -72.17 -29.04
C ARG A 8 24.49 -71.18 -28.07
N ALA A 9 23.20 -70.95 -28.27
CA ALA A 9 22.30 -70.52 -27.22
C ALA A 9 22.01 -71.71 -26.30
N ALA A 10 22.11 -71.51 -25.00
CA ALA A 10 21.52 -72.39 -24.00
C ALA A 10 20.94 -71.52 -22.89
N VAL A 11 19.61 -71.39 -22.92
CA VAL A 11 18.78 -70.86 -21.85
C VAL A 11 18.67 -71.94 -20.78
N VAL A 12 19.03 -71.63 -19.53
CA VAL A 12 18.53 -72.35 -18.36
C VAL A 12 18.12 -71.31 -17.32
N ALA A 13 16.82 -71.26 -17.07
CA ALA A 13 16.19 -70.48 -16.03
C ALA A 13 16.47 -71.12 -14.66
N ALA A 14 16.76 -70.31 -13.65
CA ALA A 14 16.55 -70.66 -12.26
C ALA A 14 16.16 -69.40 -11.48
N SER A 15 14.93 -69.43 -10.99
CA SER A 15 14.21 -68.35 -10.33
C SER A 15 14.84 -67.97 -8.99
N PHE A 16 15.20 -66.71 -8.81
CA PHE A 16 15.22 -66.07 -7.50
C PHE A 16 14.32 -64.83 -7.54
N LEU A 17 13.13 -65.01 -6.98
CA LEU A 17 12.28 -63.92 -6.51
C LEU A 17 13.03 -63.21 -5.37
N ALA A 18 13.60 -62.05 -5.66
CA ALA A 18 13.88 -61.04 -4.65
C ALA A 18 13.34 -59.71 -5.18
N LEU A 19 12.31 -59.24 -4.48
CA LEU A 19 11.59 -58.01 -4.75
C LEU A 19 12.52 -56.81 -4.97
N VAL A 20 12.19 -56.12 -6.05
CA VAL A 20 12.29 -54.68 -6.27
C VAL A 20 12.13 -53.88 -4.97
N LEU A 21 13.06 -52.97 -4.69
CA LEU A 21 12.74 -51.61 -4.26
C LEU A 21 13.83 -50.64 -4.77
N PRO A 22 13.44 -49.55 -5.45
CA PRO A 22 14.37 -48.60 -6.03
C PRO A 22 15.12 -47.83 -4.94
N ALA A 23 16.42 -47.60 -5.17
CA ALA A 23 17.29 -46.74 -4.37
C ALA A 23 16.94 -45.24 -4.47
N SER A 24 15.65 -44.89 -4.62
CA SER A 24 15.15 -43.52 -4.73
C SER A 24 14.51 -42.98 -3.45
N LEU A 25 14.67 -43.66 -2.31
CA LEU A 25 14.11 -43.25 -1.00
C LEU A 25 15.19 -42.95 0.07
N ALA A 26 16.34 -42.38 -0.33
CA ALA A 26 17.36 -41.90 0.61
C ALA A 26 17.34 -40.38 0.86
N HIS A 27 16.32 -39.66 0.36
CA HIS A 27 16.04 -38.28 0.78
C HIS A 27 14.70 -38.26 1.54
N ALA A 28 14.54 -39.18 2.48
CA ALA A 28 13.50 -39.08 3.51
C ALA A 28 13.85 -37.88 4.40
N ASP A 29 13.05 -36.82 4.25
CA ASP A 29 12.73 -35.83 5.27
C ASP A 29 13.84 -35.50 6.27
N ALA A 30 14.85 -34.76 5.82
CA ALA A 30 15.43 -33.75 6.69
C ALA A 30 14.43 -32.59 6.78
N ALA A 31 13.25 -32.84 7.36
CA ALA A 31 12.44 -31.77 7.90
C ALA A 31 13.39 -30.97 8.80
N PRO A 32 13.58 -29.66 8.56
CA PRO A 32 14.52 -28.88 9.35
C PRO A 32 14.12 -29.08 10.81
N LYS A 33 15.05 -29.62 11.62
CA LYS A 33 14.83 -29.85 13.07
C LYS A 33 14.07 -28.65 13.62
N PRO A 34 12.95 -28.84 14.34
CA PRO A 34 12.12 -27.72 14.75
C PRO A 34 13.02 -26.75 15.50
N LYS A 35 13.23 -25.56 14.93
CA LYS A 35 13.77 -24.44 15.69
C LYS A 35 12.93 -24.37 16.96
N ASN A 36 13.55 -24.28 18.14
CA ASN A 36 12.79 -24.16 19.38
C ASN A 36 11.74 -23.05 19.18
N CYS A 37 10.53 -23.23 19.72
CA CYS A 37 9.46 -22.26 19.44
C CYS A 37 9.85 -20.83 19.87
N ASN A 38 10.81 -20.69 20.78
CA ASN A 38 11.46 -19.42 21.13
C ASN A 38 12.14 -18.70 19.95
N ALA A 39 12.76 -19.41 19.02
CA ALA A 39 13.35 -18.80 17.82
C ALA A 39 12.26 -18.30 16.84
N TYR A 40 11.13 -19.01 16.76
CA TYR A 40 9.96 -18.51 16.01
C TYR A 40 9.34 -17.30 16.70
N GLN A 41 9.23 -17.31 18.04
CA GLN A 41 8.76 -16.16 18.82
C GLN A 41 9.65 -14.93 18.60
N LYS A 42 10.98 -15.07 18.66
CA LYS A 42 11.91 -13.97 18.35
C LYS A 42 11.71 -13.42 16.94
N THR A 43 11.43 -14.30 15.97
CA THR A 43 11.15 -13.90 14.59
C THR A 43 9.84 -13.14 14.48
N VAL A 44 8.79 -13.57 15.18
CA VAL A 44 7.51 -12.86 15.27
C VAL A 44 7.71 -11.48 15.88
N ASN A 45 8.40 -11.38 17.03
CA ASN A 45 8.64 -10.11 17.71
C ASN A 45 9.36 -9.11 16.80
N ARG A 46 10.44 -9.52 16.12
CA ARG A 46 11.16 -8.66 15.18
C ARG A 46 10.28 -8.18 14.02
N HIS A 47 9.45 -9.06 13.45
CA HIS A 47 8.55 -8.65 12.36
C HIS A 47 7.40 -7.78 12.86
N GLN A 48 6.96 -7.96 14.10
CA GLN A 48 5.94 -7.12 14.74
C GLN A 48 6.50 -5.72 14.97
N GLU A 49 7.67 -5.59 15.61
CA GLU A 49 8.36 -4.31 15.81
C GLU A 49 8.54 -3.56 14.49
N LYS A 50 8.97 -4.26 13.42
CA LYS A 50 9.12 -3.63 12.11
C LYS A 50 7.78 -3.26 11.45
N ALA A 51 6.74 -4.07 11.64
CA ALA A 51 5.41 -3.76 11.13
C ALA A 51 4.85 -2.52 11.83
N ASP A 52 4.99 -2.42 13.15
CA ASP A 52 4.53 -1.30 13.95
C ASP A 52 5.24 0.00 13.54
N GLU A 53 6.55 -0.04 13.29
CA GLU A 53 7.32 1.11 12.77
C GLU A 53 6.81 1.57 11.39
N LEU A 54 6.58 0.63 10.47
CA LEU A 54 6.12 0.94 9.12
C LEU A 54 4.66 1.41 9.11
N ASP A 55 3.81 0.85 9.97
CA ASP A 55 2.42 1.28 10.16
C ASP A 55 2.37 2.72 10.68
N ALA A 56 3.23 3.08 11.65
CA ALA A 56 3.30 4.45 12.16
C ALA A 56 3.75 5.46 11.10
N LYS A 57 4.76 5.12 10.28
CA LYS A 57 5.21 5.96 9.17
C LYS A 57 4.12 6.13 8.11
N PHE A 58 3.47 5.03 7.73
CA PHE A 58 2.41 5.06 6.73
C PHE A 58 1.20 5.89 7.20
N ALA A 59 0.85 5.78 8.48
CA ALA A 59 -0.20 6.61 9.08
C ALA A 59 0.17 8.11 9.08
N ALA A 60 1.43 8.45 9.31
CA ALA A 60 1.89 9.83 9.25
C ALA A 60 1.83 10.42 7.83
N GLU A 61 2.15 9.62 6.81
CA GLU A 61 1.98 10.06 5.41
C GLU A 61 0.52 10.24 5.02
N GLN A 62 -0.37 9.33 5.46
CA GLN A 62 -1.80 9.51 5.29
C GLN A 62 -2.29 10.80 5.95
N ALA A 63 -1.93 11.03 7.21
CA ALA A 63 -2.32 12.23 7.94
C ALA A 63 -1.85 13.51 7.23
N LYS A 64 -0.62 13.50 6.66
CA LYS A 64 -0.10 14.63 5.88
C LYS A 64 -0.86 14.83 4.55
N SER A 65 -1.21 13.74 3.87
CA SER A 65 -2.04 13.80 2.67
C SER A 65 -3.40 14.43 2.96
N ASP A 66 -4.02 14.01 4.06
CA ASP A 66 -5.33 14.48 4.51
C ASP A 66 -5.26 15.97 4.89
N GLU A 67 -4.24 16.38 5.64
CA GLU A 67 -3.99 17.79 5.99
C GLU A 67 -3.88 18.68 4.73
N LEU A 68 -3.11 18.24 3.72
CA LEU A 68 -2.96 18.98 2.48
C LEU A 68 -4.27 19.06 1.68
N TYR A 69 -5.05 17.99 1.70
CA TYR A 69 -6.37 17.96 1.07
C TYR A 69 -7.34 18.93 1.77
N ASP A 70 -7.36 18.93 3.10
CA ASP A 70 -8.20 19.82 3.91
C ASP A 70 -7.86 21.29 3.63
N VAL A 71 -6.57 21.65 3.59
CA VAL A 71 -6.12 23.01 3.24
C VAL A 71 -6.55 23.42 1.83
N MET A 72 -6.48 22.49 0.87
CA MET A 72 -6.96 22.73 -0.51
C MET A 72 -8.48 22.91 -0.55
N SER A 73 -9.23 22.07 0.17
CA SER A 73 -10.68 22.14 0.26
C SER A 73 -11.15 23.44 0.90
N GLU A 74 -10.48 23.89 1.98
CA GLU A 74 -10.78 25.15 2.64
C GLU A 74 -10.53 26.34 1.71
N ALA A 75 -9.39 26.36 1.01
CA ALA A 75 -9.06 27.44 0.07
C ALA A 75 -10.04 27.50 -1.12
N THR A 76 -10.49 26.35 -1.62
CA THR A 76 -11.53 26.27 -2.64
C THR A 76 -12.84 26.85 -2.12
N GLY A 77 -13.25 26.44 -0.92
CA GLY A 77 -14.48 26.92 -0.28
C GLY A 77 -14.49 28.43 -0.03
N GLU A 78 -13.36 29.01 0.35
CA GLU A 78 -13.20 30.46 0.49
C GLU A 78 -13.40 31.18 -0.85
N ALA A 79 -12.79 30.69 -1.93
CA ALA A 79 -12.92 31.28 -3.25
C ALA A 79 -14.36 31.18 -3.78
N ASP A 80 -15.03 30.06 -3.56
CA ASP A 80 -16.43 29.86 -3.97
C ASP A 80 -17.38 30.76 -3.19
N TRP A 81 -17.22 30.88 -1.87
CA TRP A 81 -18.01 31.80 -1.05
C TRP A 81 -17.88 33.26 -1.51
N ILE A 82 -16.67 33.71 -1.87
CA ILE A 82 -16.47 35.07 -2.41
C ILE A 82 -17.17 35.22 -3.77
N MET A 83 -17.11 34.22 -4.65
CA MET A 83 -17.80 34.28 -5.94
C MET A 83 -19.32 34.38 -5.77
N ASP A 84 -19.90 33.61 -4.86
CA ASP A 84 -21.34 33.69 -4.56
C ASP A 84 -21.71 35.08 -4.04
N THR A 85 -20.90 35.63 -3.12
CA THR A 85 -21.10 36.99 -2.58
C THR A 85 -20.99 38.06 -3.68
N ILE A 86 -20.10 37.89 -4.66
CA ILE A 86 -20.04 38.78 -5.82
C ILE A 86 -21.33 38.67 -6.64
N GLY A 87 -21.87 37.46 -6.82
CA GLY A 87 -23.15 37.23 -7.49
C GLY A 87 -24.30 37.98 -6.81
N ASP A 88 -24.38 37.90 -5.48
CA ASP A 88 -25.39 38.61 -4.70
C ASP A 88 -25.27 40.14 -4.88
N VAL A 89 -24.05 40.69 -4.84
CA VAL A 89 -23.81 42.14 -5.06
C VAL A 89 -24.13 42.54 -6.50
N GLU A 90 -23.83 41.69 -7.48
CA GLU A 90 -24.18 41.94 -8.89
C GLU A 90 -25.69 41.91 -9.11
N GLU A 91 -26.44 41.07 -8.39
CA GLU A 91 -27.90 41.09 -8.38
C GLU A 91 -28.44 42.37 -7.75
N GLU A 92 -27.92 42.80 -6.60
CA GLU A 92 -28.31 44.06 -5.96
C GLU A 92 -28.03 45.28 -6.86
N LEU A 93 -26.88 45.29 -7.54
CA LEU A 93 -26.52 46.32 -8.53
C LEU A 93 -27.50 46.38 -9.70
N HIS A 94 -28.07 45.24 -10.10
CA HIS A 94 -29.05 45.19 -11.20
C HIS A 94 -30.34 45.93 -10.85
N TYR A 95 -30.74 45.91 -9.57
CA TYR A 95 -31.97 46.52 -9.08
C TYR A 95 -31.77 47.93 -8.48
N ALA A 96 -30.54 48.33 -8.18
CA ALA A 96 -30.24 49.63 -7.61
C ALA A 96 -30.31 50.78 -8.64
N GLU A 97 -30.79 51.95 -8.20
CA GLU A 97 -30.83 53.16 -9.02
C GLU A 97 -29.41 53.66 -9.34
N PRO A 98 -28.99 53.81 -10.61
CA PRO A 98 -27.60 54.05 -11.00
C PRO A 98 -26.95 55.32 -10.42
N GLU A 99 -27.74 56.37 -10.16
CA GLU A 99 -27.25 57.63 -9.59
C GLU A 99 -27.34 57.69 -8.07
N SER A 100 -27.81 56.61 -7.43
CA SER A 100 -27.93 56.55 -5.99
C SER A 100 -26.58 56.36 -5.29
N ALA A 101 -26.48 56.87 -4.07
CA ALA A 101 -25.32 56.60 -3.22
C ALA A 101 -25.15 55.10 -2.92
N GLU A 102 -26.24 54.33 -2.93
CA GLU A 102 -26.20 52.88 -2.70
C GLU A 102 -25.55 52.14 -3.87
N TYR A 103 -25.89 52.51 -5.10
CA TYR A 103 -25.25 51.96 -6.30
C TYR A 103 -23.72 52.19 -6.29
N ALA A 104 -23.29 53.39 -5.88
CA ALA A 104 -21.86 53.69 -5.75
C ALA A 104 -21.15 52.80 -4.70
N LYS A 105 -21.80 52.52 -3.56
CA LYS A 105 -21.26 51.61 -2.53
C LYS A 105 -21.19 50.17 -3.02
N LEU A 106 -22.23 49.67 -3.67
CA LEU A 106 -22.26 48.32 -4.20
C LEU A 106 -21.16 48.10 -5.26
N LEU A 107 -20.88 49.12 -6.07
CA LEU A 107 -19.75 49.09 -6.99
C LEU A 107 -18.40 48.96 -6.25
N GLU A 108 -18.19 49.76 -5.20
CA GLU A 108 -16.98 49.67 -4.37
C GLU A 108 -16.83 48.29 -3.73
N GLN A 109 -17.91 47.79 -3.12
CA GLN A 109 -17.95 46.45 -2.51
C GLN A 109 -17.63 45.36 -3.52
N ARG A 110 -18.18 45.41 -4.73
CA ARG A 110 -17.87 44.44 -5.80
C ARG A 110 -16.39 44.48 -6.20
N GLU A 111 -15.82 45.67 -6.35
CA GLU A 111 -14.40 45.80 -6.72
C GLU A 111 -13.48 45.31 -5.60
N ASP A 112 -13.85 45.51 -4.34
CA ASP A 112 -13.10 44.95 -3.21
C ASP A 112 -13.22 43.43 -3.13
N LEU A 113 -14.42 42.87 -3.31
CA LEU A 113 -14.63 41.42 -3.40
C LEU A 113 -13.84 40.80 -4.57
N ARG A 114 -13.72 41.49 -5.71
CA ARG A 114 -12.89 41.02 -6.85
C ARG A 114 -11.40 40.96 -6.49
N LYS A 115 -10.89 41.92 -5.71
CA LYS A 115 -9.50 41.87 -5.20
C LYS A 115 -9.32 40.72 -4.23
N ASP A 116 -10.30 40.47 -3.37
CA ASP A 116 -10.24 39.35 -2.41
C ASP A 116 -10.36 38.00 -3.11
N LEU A 117 -11.21 37.88 -4.14
CA LEU A 117 -11.29 36.70 -4.98
C LEU A 117 -9.95 36.38 -5.64
N ALA A 118 -9.22 37.39 -6.14
CA ALA A 118 -7.91 37.17 -6.73
C ALA A 118 -6.93 36.57 -5.71
N LYS A 119 -6.92 37.08 -4.47
CA LYS A 119 -6.09 36.53 -3.37
C LYS A 119 -6.50 35.10 -3.01
N ALA A 120 -7.81 34.84 -2.94
CA ALA A 120 -8.34 33.51 -2.64
C ALA A 120 -7.97 32.49 -3.73
N ARG A 121 -8.02 32.89 -5.00
CA ARG A 121 -7.60 32.03 -6.13
C ARG A 121 -6.09 31.78 -6.15
N ASP A 122 -5.27 32.73 -5.73
CA ASP A 122 -3.84 32.51 -5.55
C ASP A 122 -3.56 31.53 -4.39
N LYS A 123 -4.30 31.65 -3.28
CA LYS A 123 -4.24 30.72 -2.14
C LYS A 123 -4.68 29.31 -2.55
N GLU A 124 -5.80 29.17 -3.24
CA GLU A 124 -6.30 27.91 -3.79
C GLU A 124 -5.26 27.25 -4.70
N ARG A 125 -4.67 28.01 -5.64
CA ARG A 125 -3.63 27.48 -6.54
C ARG A 125 -2.40 27.00 -5.76
N ALA A 126 -1.97 27.75 -4.75
CA ALA A 126 -0.84 27.35 -3.91
C ALA A 126 -1.15 26.06 -3.14
N ALA A 127 -2.34 25.96 -2.53
CA ALA A 127 -2.78 24.77 -1.80
C ALA A 127 -2.91 23.55 -2.72
N TYR A 128 -3.53 23.71 -3.88
CA TYR A 128 -3.65 22.66 -4.90
C TYR A 128 -2.27 22.17 -5.36
N ASN A 129 -1.32 23.08 -5.62
CA ASN A 129 0.03 22.71 -6.01
C ASN A 129 0.76 21.95 -4.89
N ALA A 130 0.58 22.34 -3.63
CA ALA A 130 1.17 21.65 -2.50
C ALA A 130 0.60 20.23 -2.33
N TRP A 131 -0.73 20.08 -2.42
CA TRP A 131 -1.40 18.79 -2.36
C TRP A 131 -1.02 17.88 -3.53
N ARG A 132 -1.04 18.42 -4.76
CA ARG A 132 -0.68 17.66 -5.97
C ARG A 132 0.78 17.23 -6.00
N ALA A 133 1.69 18.04 -5.45
CA ALA A 133 3.11 17.72 -5.38
C ALA A 133 3.45 16.72 -4.26
N PHE A 134 2.49 16.40 -3.39
CA PHE A 134 2.67 15.37 -2.38
C PHE A 134 2.49 13.99 -3.01
N GLU A 135 3.58 13.23 -3.07
CA GLU A 135 3.61 11.85 -3.51
C GLU A 135 3.78 10.95 -2.28
N PRO A 136 2.79 10.09 -1.95
CA PRO A 136 2.96 9.07 -0.91
C PRO A 136 4.13 8.14 -1.23
N ASP A 137 4.85 7.66 -0.21
CA ASP A 137 6.00 6.79 -0.41
C ASP A 137 5.54 5.38 -0.84
N GLU A 138 5.64 5.10 -2.14
CA GLU A 138 5.30 3.79 -2.71
C GLU A 138 6.19 2.67 -2.16
N GLU A 139 7.46 2.95 -1.86
CA GLU A 139 8.38 1.98 -1.27
C GLU A 139 7.96 1.65 0.16
N LEU A 140 7.56 2.65 0.95
CA LEU A 140 7.00 2.45 2.29
C LEU A 140 5.76 1.56 2.25
N ALA A 141 4.84 1.81 1.32
CA ALA A 141 3.65 0.99 1.16
C ALA A 141 3.99 -0.48 0.80
N ALA A 142 4.96 -0.68 -0.09
CA ALA A 142 5.43 -1.99 -0.50
C ALA A 142 6.14 -2.73 0.65
N ASP A 143 7.02 -2.05 1.39
CA ASP A 143 7.75 -2.60 2.53
C ASP A 143 6.82 -2.95 3.69
N ARG A 144 5.81 -2.11 3.93
CA ARG A 144 4.73 -2.39 4.88
C ARG A 144 4.00 -3.67 4.49
N ALA A 145 3.52 -3.78 3.26
CA ALA A 145 2.80 -4.97 2.78
C ALA A 145 3.65 -6.24 2.88
N LYS A 146 4.93 -6.15 2.50
CA LYS A 146 5.91 -7.24 2.61
C LYS A 146 6.13 -7.65 4.06
N THR A 147 6.30 -6.70 4.97
CA THR A 147 6.54 -6.97 6.40
C THR A 147 5.33 -7.64 7.04
N HIS A 148 4.11 -7.18 6.74
CA HIS A 148 2.87 -7.82 7.19
C HIS A 148 2.73 -9.27 6.69
N LYS A 149 3.15 -9.55 5.44
CA LYS A 149 3.19 -10.92 4.90
C LYS A 149 4.21 -11.80 5.65
N LEU A 150 5.39 -11.27 5.96
CA LEU A 150 6.41 -11.99 6.73
C LEU A 150 5.94 -12.27 8.16
N LEU A 151 5.33 -11.27 8.81
CA LEU A 151 4.75 -11.40 10.14
C LEU A 151 3.67 -12.48 10.19
N ARG A 152 2.74 -12.48 9.23
CA ARG A 152 1.69 -13.52 9.11
C ARG A 152 2.30 -14.91 9.02
N THR A 153 3.29 -15.07 8.15
CA THR A 153 4.00 -16.36 7.96
C THR A 153 4.74 -16.81 9.22
N ALA A 154 5.40 -15.88 9.92
CA ALA A 154 6.09 -16.16 11.17
C ALA A 154 5.11 -16.57 12.28
N LYS A 155 3.96 -15.90 12.40
CA LYS A 155 2.87 -16.25 13.33
C LYS A 155 2.36 -17.67 13.05
N THR A 156 2.10 -18.03 11.79
CA THR A 156 1.68 -19.40 11.41
C THR A 156 2.72 -20.45 11.81
N ARG A 157 4.01 -20.20 11.58
CA ARG A 157 5.09 -21.13 11.96
C ARG A 157 5.19 -21.31 13.47
N LEU A 158 5.02 -20.22 14.23
CA LEU A 158 5.00 -20.27 15.70
C LEU A 158 3.82 -21.11 16.21
N VAL A 159 2.60 -20.87 15.72
CA VAL A 159 1.40 -21.64 16.09
C VAL A 159 1.59 -23.12 15.78
N ASN A 160 2.09 -23.45 14.58
CA ASN A 160 2.37 -24.85 14.22
C ASN A 160 3.43 -25.49 15.12
N CYS A 161 4.44 -24.74 15.56
CA CYS A 161 5.44 -25.23 16.51
C CYS A 161 4.82 -25.51 17.88
N GLN A 162 4.00 -24.58 18.38
CA GLN A 162 3.32 -24.70 19.68
C GLN A 162 2.35 -25.89 19.71
N ASN A 163 1.57 -26.08 18.65
CA ASN A 163 0.63 -27.21 18.55
C ASN A 163 1.35 -28.57 18.57
N LYS A 164 2.53 -28.66 17.95
CA LYS A 164 3.36 -29.88 17.98
C LYS A 164 4.00 -30.16 19.34
N LEU A 165 4.15 -29.17 20.21
CA LEU A 165 4.61 -29.37 21.59
C LEU A 165 3.47 -29.78 22.54
N ALA A 166 2.22 -29.48 22.17
CA ALA A 166 1.04 -29.78 22.95
C ALA A 166 0.41 -31.15 22.60
N SER A 167 0.91 -31.82 21.55
CA SER A 167 0.51 -33.16 21.10
C SER A 167 1.52 -34.20 21.55
#